data_AF-A0A7I8IF87-F1
#
_entry.id   AF-A0A7I8IF87-F1
#
_cell.length_a   1.000
_cell.length_b   1.000
_cell.length_c   1.000
_cell.angle_alpha   90.00
_cell.angle_beta   90.00
_cell.angle_gamma   90.00
#
_symmetry.space_group_name_H-M   'P 1'
#
loop_
_entity.id
_entity.type
_entity.pdbx_description
1 polymer ?
#
loop_
_entity_poly.entity_id
_entity_poly.type
_entity_poly.pdbx_seq_one_letter_code
_entity_poly.pdbx_strand_id
1 'polypeptide(L)'
;MWAEGEAKPNEVTVASVLPACANLCALELGKKVELYAMENGFTKNLFVSNALLEMYAKCGSIERARELFEEMGERRNLCSWNSMIMGLAVHGGWNQALELFHKMRVSRSKLSFFSSLNP
;
A
#
# COMPACT_ATOMS: atom_id res chain seq x y z
N MET A 1 21.38 10.16 -16.62
CA MET A 1 22.21 11.20 -15.99
C MET A 1 21.37 12.46 -16.01
N TRP A 2 20.92 12.95 -14.85
CA TRP A 2 20.14 14.20 -14.77
C TRP A 2 21.07 15.40 -14.86
N ALA A 3 20.60 16.48 -15.49
CA ALA A 3 21.37 17.70 -15.67
C ALA A 3 21.50 18.47 -14.34
N GLU A 4 22.57 19.26 -14.19
CA GLU A 4 22.80 20.12 -13.03
C GLU A 4 21.60 21.07 -12.81
N GLY A 5 20.82 20.81 -11.76
CA GLY A 5 19.61 21.56 -11.39
C GLY A 5 18.34 20.71 -11.28
N GLU A 6 18.34 19.48 -11.79
CA GLU A 6 17.18 18.58 -11.67
C GLU A 6 17.16 17.88 -10.30
N ALA A 7 16.16 18.21 -9.48
CA ALA A 7 15.95 17.54 -8.20
C ALA A 7 15.49 16.10 -8.42
N LYS A 8 16.22 15.14 -7.81
CA LYS A 8 15.86 13.73 -7.78
C LYS A 8 14.46 13.53 -7.18
N PRO A 9 13.53 12.80 -7.83
CA PRO A 9 12.28 12.39 -7.20
C PRO A 9 12.56 11.63 -5.89
N ASN A 10 11.98 12.11 -4.80
CA ASN A 10 12.05 11.53 -3.45
C ASN A 10 10.77 10.76 -3.10
N GLU A 11 10.66 10.26 -1.87
CA GLU A 11 9.51 9.49 -1.38
C GLU A 11 8.18 10.24 -1.55
N VAL A 12 8.18 11.54 -1.28
CA VAL A 12 6.98 12.40 -1.42
C VAL A 12 6.56 12.49 -2.88
N THR A 13 7.54 12.69 -3.78
CA THR A 13 7.30 12.75 -5.22
C THR A 13 6.71 11.43 -5.72
N VAL A 14 7.33 10.30 -5.36
CA VAL A 14 6.88 8.95 -5.72
C VAL A 14 5.47 8.67 -5.22
N ALA A 15 5.19 8.97 -3.94
CA ALA A 15 3.87 8.74 -3.39
C ALA A 15 2.79 9.63 -4.02
N SER A 16 3.13 10.86 -4.42
CA SER A 16 2.17 11.80 -5.02
C SER A 16 1.69 11.41 -6.42
N VAL A 17 2.50 10.67 -7.21
CA VAL A 17 2.14 10.27 -8.58
C VAL A 17 1.28 9.01 -8.62
N LEU A 18 1.34 8.18 -7.58
CA LEU A 18 0.63 6.90 -7.52
C LEU A 18 -0.90 7.03 -7.51
N PRO A 19 -1.52 8.00 -6.82
CA PRO A 19 -2.95 8.26 -6.94
C PRO A 19 -3.40 8.58 -8.37
N ALA A 20 -2.59 9.30 -9.14
CA ALA A 20 -2.90 9.59 -10.55
C ALA A 20 -2.86 8.29 -11.37
N CYS A 21 -1.87 7.43 -11.14
CA CYS A 21 -1.80 6.11 -11.79
C CYS A 21 -3.03 5.26 -11.44
N ALA A 22 -3.45 5.29 -10.16
CA ALA A 22 -4.59 4.54 -9.66
C ALA A 22 -5.91 4.98 -10.32
N ASN A 23 -6.16 6.29 -10.39
CA ASN A 23 -7.40 6.85 -10.92
C ASN A 23 -7.52 6.72 -12.44
N LEU A 24 -6.38 6.63 -13.15
CA LEU A 24 -6.33 6.39 -14.60
C LEU A 24 -6.22 4.91 -14.95
N CYS A 25 -6.21 4.00 -13.96
CA CYS A 25 -5.91 2.58 -14.12
C CYS A 25 -4.62 2.33 -14.93
N ALA A 26 -3.63 3.20 -14.79
CA ALA A 26 -2.38 3.19 -15.55
C ALA A 26 -1.36 2.25 -14.90
N LEU A 27 -1.68 0.95 -14.86
CA LEU A 27 -0.90 -0.09 -14.17
C LEU A 27 0.57 -0.13 -14.61
N GLU A 28 0.84 -0.01 -15.91
CA GLU A 28 2.22 -0.05 -16.43
C GLU A 28 3.06 1.15 -15.99
N LEU A 29 2.44 2.33 -15.81
CA LEU A 29 3.13 3.47 -15.23
C LEU A 29 3.37 3.26 -13.73
N GLY A 30 2.37 2.72 -13.03
CA GLY A 30 2.49 2.35 -11.62
C GLY A 30 3.65 1.37 -11.35
N LYS A 31 3.84 0.36 -12.20
CA LYS A 31 4.96 -0.58 -12.13
C LYS A 31 6.32 0.09 -12.29
N LYS A 32 6.43 1.07 -13.20
CA LYS A 32 7.67 1.86 -13.36
C LYS A 32 7.97 2.69 -12.12
N VAL A 33 6.95 3.27 -11.50
CA VAL A 33 7.09 4.01 -10.25
C VAL A 33 7.49 3.08 -9.10
N GLU A 34 6.91 1.87 -9.02
CA GLU A 34 7.32 0.87 -8.04
C GLU A 34 8.79 0.47 -8.20
N LEU A 35 9.23 0.17 -9.43
CA LEU A 35 10.62 -0.17 -9.72
C LEU A 35 11.57 0.93 -9.26
N TYR A 36 11.28 2.18 -9.62
CA TYR A 36 12.06 3.33 -9.15
C TYR A 36 12.06 3.43 -7.62
N ALA A 37 10.91 3.21 -6.97
CA ALA A 37 10.83 3.21 -5.52
C ALA A 37 11.68 2.10 -4.87
N MET A 38 11.72 0.91 -5.47
CA MET A 38 12.55 -0.21 -5.01
C MET A 38 14.04 0.09 -5.13
N GLU A 39 14.47 0.56 -6.30
CA GLU A 39 15.88 0.90 -6.57
C GLU A 39 16.43 1.97 -5.62
N ASN A 40 15.56 2.86 -5.13
CA ASN A 40 15.92 3.93 -4.21
C ASN A 40 15.58 3.60 -2.74
N GLY A 41 15.08 2.41 -2.44
CA GLY A 41 14.76 1.97 -1.07
C GLY A 41 13.52 2.63 -0.46
N PHE A 42 12.72 3.34 -1.25
CA PHE A 42 11.54 4.09 -0.80
C PHE A 42 10.37 3.19 -0.42
N THR A 43 10.34 1.92 -0.85
CA THR A 43 9.32 0.93 -0.45
C THR A 43 9.33 0.60 1.04
N LYS A 44 10.39 0.98 1.79
CA LYS A 44 10.42 0.91 3.25
C LYS A 44 9.60 2.02 3.93
N ASN A 45 9.32 3.11 3.21
CA ASN A 45 8.48 4.18 3.71
C ASN A 45 7.00 3.77 3.62
N LEU A 46 6.32 3.73 4.77
CA LEU A 46 4.91 3.32 4.87
C LEU A 46 3.98 4.16 3.98
N PHE A 47 4.29 5.43 3.77
CA PHE A 47 3.52 6.31 2.89
C PHE A 47 3.59 5.84 1.43
N VAL A 48 4.80 5.54 0.95
CA VAL A 48 5.03 5.01 -0.40
C VAL A 48 4.42 3.62 -0.56
N SER A 49 4.60 2.72 0.42
CA SER A 49 3.99 1.38 0.39
C SER A 49 2.47 1.44 0.33
N ASN A 50 1.83 2.32 1.11
CA ASN A 50 0.37 2.49 1.09
C ASN A 50 -0.12 3.04 -0.26
N ALA A 51 0.60 4.00 -0.84
CA ALA A 51 0.24 4.56 -2.15
C ALA A 51 0.38 3.51 -3.26
N LEU A 52 1.42 2.66 -3.22
CA LEU A 52 1.59 1.54 -4.14
C LEU A 52 0.48 0.50 -3.99
N LEU A 53 0.17 0.15 -2.74
CA LEU A 53 -0.90 -0.78 -2.39
C LEU A 53 -2.25 -0.32 -2.93
N GLU A 54 -2.62 0.94 -2.67
CA GLU A 54 -3.85 1.53 -3.18
C GLU A 54 -3.88 1.56 -4.71
N MET A 55 -2.75 1.92 -5.35
CA MET A 55 -2.64 1.95 -6.80
C MET A 55 -2.89 0.57 -7.42
N TYR A 56 -2.21 -0.48 -6.93
CA TYR A 56 -2.42 -1.84 -7.43
C TYR A 56 -3.82 -2.35 -7.15
N ALA A 57 -4.36 -2.09 -5.95
CA ALA A 57 -5.72 -2.46 -5.59
C ALA A 57 -6.77 -1.83 -6.52
N LYS A 58 -6.65 -0.54 -6.83
CA LYS A 58 -7.56 0.18 -7.76
C LYS A 58 -7.37 -0.21 -9.22
N CYS A 59 -6.16 -0.59 -9.63
CA CYS A 59 -5.90 -1.11 -10.97
C CYS A 59 -6.37 -2.56 -11.15
N GLY A 60 -6.92 -3.20 -10.11
CA GLY A 60 -7.35 -4.59 -10.14
C GLY A 60 -6.22 -5.63 -10.11
N SER A 61 -4.98 -5.22 -9.87
CA SER A 61 -3.86 -6.15 -9.67
C SER A 61 -3.81 -6.57 -8.20
N ILE A 62 -4.83 -7.33 -7.81
CA ILE A 62 -5.08 -7.72 -6.42
C ILE A 62 -3.96 -8.61 -5.88
N GLU A 63 -3.38 -9.47 -6.70
CA GLU A 63 -2.28 -10.35 -6.31
C GLU A 63 -1.05 -9.55 -5.87
N ARG A 64 -0.63 -8.57 -6.69
CA ARG A 64 0.51 -7.71 -6.35
C ARG A 64 0.21 -6.82 -5.15
N ALA A 65 -1.01 -6.30 -5.05
CA ALA A 65 -1.45 -5.54 -3.88
C ALA A 65 -1.38 -6.41 -2.61
N ARG A 66 -1.80 -7.68 -2.68
CA ARG A 66 -1.70 -8.62 -1.56
C ARG A 66 -0.24 -8.94 -1.19
N GLU A 67 0.65 -9.12 -2.16
CA GLU A 67 2.08 -9.30 -1.89
C GLU A 67 2.65 -8.12 -1.12
N LEU A 68 2.42 -6.89 -1.59
CA LEU A 68 2.83 -5.67 -0.89
C LEU A 68 2.24 -5.61 0.53
N PHE A 69 0.96 -5.95 0.67
CA PHE A 69 0.30 -5.98 1.98
C PHE A 69 0.98 -6.94 2.95
N GLU A 70 1.44 -8.11 2.50
CA GLU A 70 2.19 -9.04 3.35
C GLU A 70 3.62 -8.60 3.60
N GLU A 71 4.32 -8.05 2.59
CA GLU A 71 5.67 -7.44 2.72
C GLU A 71 5.69 -6.30 3.76
N MET A 72 4.56 -5.60 3.96
CA MET A 72 4.44 -4.54 4.97
C MET A 72 4.46 -5.08 6.41
N GLY A 73 4.03 -6.32 6.65
CA GLY A 73 4.09 -6.96 7.97
C GLY A 73 3.41 -6.15 9.09
N GLU A 74 4.11 -5.92 10.19
CA GLU A 74 3.60 -5.16 11.33
C GLU A 74 3.51 -3.64 11.08
N ARG A 75 4.14 -3.12 10.01
CA ARG A 75 4.07 -1.71 9.65
C ARG A 75 2.70 -1.30 9.09
N ARG A 76 1.83 -2.26 8.78
CA ARG A 76 0.48 -2.02 8.25
C ARG A 76 -0.31 -1.13 9.20
N ASN A 77 -0.91 -0.07 8.66
CA ASN A 77 -1.83 0.79 9.38
C ASN A 77 -3.24 0.67 8.79
N LEU A 78 -4.19 1.44 9.31
CA LEU A 78 -5.58 1.41 8.82
C LEU A 78 -5.71 1.70 7.33
N CYS A 79 -4.85 2.56 6.77
CA CYS A 79 -4.85 2.81 5.33
C CYS A 79 -4.51 1.53 4.57
N SER A 80 -3.50 0.79 5.01
CA SER A 80 -3.10 -0.49 4.39
C SER A 80 -4.26 -1.50 4.37
N TRP A 81 -4.94 -1.67 5.51
CA TRP A 81 -6.08 -2.58 5.62
C TRP A 81 -7.25 -2.15 4.76
N ASN A 82 -7.61 -0.86 4.81
CA ASN A 82 -8.73 -0.33 4.05
C ASN A 82 -8.50 -0.47 2.54
N SER A 83 -7.30 -0.14 2.05
CA SER A 83 -6.97 -0.27 0.63
C SER A 83 -7.14 -1.69 0.12
N MET A 84 -6.69 -2.71 0.87
CA MET A 84 -6.90 -4.11 0.46
C MET A 84 -8.34 -4.58 0.58
N ILE A 85 -9.04 -4.25 1.66
CA ILE A 85 -10.45 -4.63 1.84
C ILE A 85 -11.30 -4.05 0.71
N MET A 86 -11.10 -2.76 0.39
CA MET A 86 -11.82 -2.10 -0.70
C MET A 86 -11.45 -2.67 -2.06
N GLY A 87 -10.16 -2.91 -2.34
CA GLY A 87 -9.72 -3.54 -3.59
C GLY A 87 -10.37 -4.91 -3.79
N LEU A 88 -10.33 -5.77 -2.76
CA LEU A 88 -10.98 -7.08 -2.80
C LEU A 88 -12.49 -6.96 -3.02
N ALA A 89 -13.17 -6.05 -2.32
CA ALA A 89 -14.61 -5.85 -2.47
C ALA A 89 -14.99 -5.43 -3.90
N VAL A 90 -14.30 -4.43 -4.46
CA VAL A 90 -14.58 -3.90 -5.80
C VAL A 90 -14.28 -4.92 -6.90
N HIS A 91 -13.27 -5.76 -6.72
CA HIS A 91 -12.84 -6.75 -7.71
C HIS A 91 -13.42 -8.16 -7.48
N GLY A 92 -14.52 -8.28 -6.74
CA GLY A 92 -15.30 -9.53 -6.60
C GLY A 92 -14.81 -10.51 -5.53
N GLY A 93 -13.75 -10.16 -4.79
CA GLY A 93 -13.17 -10.92 -3.69
C GLY A 93 -13.88 -10.72 -2.33
N TRP A 94 -15.21 -10.60 -2.31
CA TRP A 94 -16.00 -10.26 -1.11
C TRP A 94 -15.71 -11.13 0.11
N ASN A 95 -15.59 -12.45 -0.07
CA ASN A 95 -15.28 -13.38 1.02
C ASN A 95 -13.91 -13.08 1.64
N GLN A 96 -12.91 -12.80 0.80
CA GLN A 96 -11.56 -12.44 1.25
C GLN A 96 -11.57 -11.06 1.94
N ALA A 97 -12.36 -10.10 1.44
CA ALA A 97 -12.52 -8.80 2.06
C ALA A 97 -13.10 -8.91 3.49
N LEU A 98 -14.12 -9.75 3.68
CA LEU A 98 -14.72 -10.03 4.99
C LEU A 98 -13.73 -10.72 5.93
N GLU A 99 -13.03 -11.74 5.46
CA GLU A 99 -11.98 -12.42 6.24
C GLU A 99 -10.90 -11.42 6.70
N LEU A 100 -10.44 -10.56 5.79
CA LEU A 100 -9.42 -9.57 6.08
C LEU A 100 -9.92 -8.51 7.08
N PHE A 101 -11.19 -8.10 6.98
CA PHE A 101 -11.84 -7.22 7.97
C PHE A 101 -11.90 -7.86 9.36
N HIS A 102 -12.26 -9.13 9.46
CA HIS A 102 -12.23 -9.86 10.73
C HIS A 102 -10.81 -9.94 11.31
N LYS A 103 -9.81 -10.26 10.48
CA LYS A 103 -8.40 -10.29 10.88
C LYS A 103 -7.92 -8.92 11.42
N MET A 104 -8.30 -7.82 10.76
CA MET A 104 -8.00 -6.46 11.21
C MET A 104 -8.56 -6.19 12.62
N ARG A 105 -9.82 -6.56 12.89
CA ARG A 105 -10.46 -6.34 14.19
C ARG A 105 -9.77 -7.09 15.32
N VAL A 106 -9.41 -8.35 15.09
CA VAL A 106 -8.71 -9.19 16.08
C VAL A 106 -7.30 -8.66 16.35
N SER A 107 -6.59 -8.19 15.32
CA SER A 107 -5.28 -7.57 15.50
C SER A 107 -5.36 -6.28 16.35
N ARG A 108 -6.39 -5.44 16.14
CA ARG A 108 -6.59 -4.22 16.95
C ARG A 108 -6.98 -4.52 18.39
N SER A 109 -7.81 -5.54 18.64
CA SER A 109 -8.16 -5.93 20.02
C SER A 109 -6.98 -6.47 20.82
N LYS A 110 -6.01 -7.11 20.15
CA LYS A 110 -4.75 -7.52 20.81
C LYS A 110 -3.93 -6.30 21.23
N LEU A 111 -3.79 -5.30 20.37
CA LEU A 111 -3.05 -4.07 20.69
C LEU A 111 -3.65 -3.33 21.91
N SER A 112 -4.98 -3.20 21.99
CA SER A 112 -5.63 -2.57 23.15
C SER A 112 -5.42 -3.34 24.45
N PHE A 113 -5.32 -4.66 24.39
CA PHE A 113 -5.08 -5.51 25.56
C PHE A 113 -3.63 -5.42 26.04
N PHE A 114 -2.66 -5.39 25.12
CA PHE A 114 -1.24 -5.22 25.48
C PHE A 114 -0.95 -3.80 26.01
N SER A 115 -1.60 -2.75 25.51
CA SER A 115 -1.46 -1.40 26.08
C SER A 115 -2.03 -1.28 27.51
N SER A 116 -3.00 -2.11 27.89
CA SER A 116 -3.54 -2.13 29.26
C SER A 116 -2.71 -2.95 30.26
N LEU A 117 -1.71 -3.70 29.80
CA LEU A 117 -0.88 -4.58 30.62
C LEU A 117 0.54 -4.03 30.88
N ASN A 118 0.88 -2.86 30.34
CA ASN A 118 2.19 -2.23 30.53
C ASN A 118 2.01 -0.87 31.22
N PRO A 119 1.98 -0.82 32.57
CA PRO A 119 1.90 0.44 33.33
C PRO A 119 3.17 1.29 33.22
#